data_AF-A0A9D1A715-F1
#
_entry.id   AF-A0A9D1A715-F1
#
_cell.length_a   1.000
_cell.length_b   1.000
_cell.length_c   1.000
_cell.angle_alpha   90.00
_cell.angle_beta   90.00
_cell.angle_gamma   90.00
#
_symmetry.space_group_name_H-M   'P 1'
#
loop_
_entity.id
_entity.type
_entity.pdbx_description
1 polymer ?
#
loop_
_entity_poly.entity_id
_entity_poly.type
_entity_poly.pdbx_seq_one_letter_code
_entity_poly.pdbx_strand_id
1 'polypeptide(L)'
;AHGDLPAVPRWMTAENLLALTCPFYLSKFVDESTQTCDFENQEFYDYLTWCKTWAGDGSIPPQDEQALLTHTVISNVANAVTQTEGTEETPMTYVGFPVETGYGHLLHISAEIGISNETDCPAGTEAFLTYCTEHYAALACRDIPAVAADLEAEIDRCAQGQTMDFYGRSKVLNEDALDKFRQLLKETTVVAGADEALLSMMGDEAAYFFAGEKTAQETAAILRDRVGLYLMEQG
;
A
#
# COMPACT_ATOMS: atom_id res chain seq x y z
N ALA A 1 -9.65 28.02 13.62
CA ALA A 1 -9.59 28.60 12.28
C ALA A 1 -8.87 27.60 11.39
N HIS A 2 -9.59 26.59 10.90
CA HIS A 2 -9.04 25.66 9.91
C HIS A 2 -9.27 26.35 8.56
N GLY A 3 -8.34 27.24 8.18
CA GLY A 3 -8.26 27.66 6.78
C GLY A 3 -8.06 26.40 5.94
N ASP A 4 -8.65 26.39 4.73
CA ASP A 4 -8.69 25.25 3.81
C ASP A 4 -7.36 24.49 3.79
N LEU A 5 -7.29 23.37 4.54
CA LEU A 5 -6.15 22.46 4.47
C LEU A 5 -6.10 21.92 3.03
N PRO A 6 -4.90 21.80 2.43
CA PRO A 6 -4.79 21.14 1.15
C PRO A 6 -5.26 19.69 1.28
N ALA A 7 -5.78 19.13 0.19
CA ALA A 7 -6.29 17.76 0.21
C ALA A 7 -5.18 16.75 0.52
N VAL A 8 -3.99 16.95 -0.05
CA VAL A 8 -2.76 16.20 0.19
C VAL A 8 -1.61 17.18 0.43
N PRO A 9 -0.48 16.77 1.02
CA PRO A 9 0.68 17.64 1.21
C PRO A 9 1.17 18.24 -0.10
N ARG A 10 1.67 19.48 -0.09
CA ARG A 10 2.09 20.18 -1.32
C ARG A 10 3.17 19.48 -2.11
N TRP A 11 4.07 18.75 -1.45
CA TRP A 11 5.13 18.00 -2.12
C TRP A 11 4.57 16.83 -2.98
N MET A 12 3.32 16.45 -2.77
CA MET A 12 2.68 15.30 -3.41
C MET A 12 2.10 15.71 -4.78
N THR A 13 2.95 15.87 -5.79
CA THR A 13 2.54 16.12 -7.18
C THR A 13 1.68 14.99 -7.75
N ALA A 14 1.11 15.18 -8.95
CA ALA A 14 0.33 14.14 -9.63
C ALA A 14 1.16 12.87 -9.87
N GLU A 15 2.44 13.03 -10.22
CA GLU A 15 3.39 11.94 -10.39
C GLU A 15 3.70 11.24 -9.06
N ASN A 16 3.81 11.97 -7.95
CA ASN A 16 4.00 11.37 -6.63
C ASN A 16 2.75 10.61 -6.15
N LEU A 17 1.56 11.17 -6.36
CA LEU A 17 0.28 10.48 -6.09
C LEU A 17 0.18 9.20 -6.90
N LEU A 18 0.47 9.29 -8.20
CA LEU A 18 0.52 8.13 -9.09
C LEU A 18 1.49 7.09 -8.55
N ALA A 19 2.76 7.46 -8.33
CA ALA A 19 3.80 6.53 -7.89
C ALA A 19 3.44 5.77 -6.60
N LEU A 20 2.84 6.44 -5.61
CA LEU A 20 2.45 5.82 -4.34
C LEU A 20 1.26 4.87 -4.47
N THR A 21 0.34 5.15 -5.38
CA THR A 21 -0.92 4.40 -5.53
C THR A 21 -0.88 3.40 -6.68
N CYS A 22 0.05 3.55 -7.62
CA CYS A 22 0.17 2.77 -8.83
C CYS A 22 0.26 1.26 -8.58
N PRO A 23 1.02 0.76 -7.58
CA PRO A 23 1.04 -0.67 -7.29
C PRO A 23 -0.34 -1.28 -7.03
N PHE A 24 -1.24 -0.53 -6.38
CA PHE A 24 -2.63 -0.97 -6.15
C PHE A 24 -3.42 -1.06 -7.45
N TYR A 25 -3.39 0.00 -8.27
CA TYR A 25 -4.17 0.03 -9.51
C TYR A 25 -3.62 -0.95 -10.56
N LEU A 26 -2.31 -1.15 -10.64
CA LEU A 26 -1.74 -2.18 -11.50
C LEU A 26 -2.19 -3.58 -11.07
N SER A 27 -2.20 -3.87 -9.77
CA SER A 27 -2.71 -5.15 -9.24
C SER A 27 -4.21 -5.37 -9.51
N LYS A 28 -4.94 -4.31 -9.86
CA LYS A 28 -6.36 -4.37 -10.23
C LYS A 28 -6.58 -4.47 -11.75
N PHE A 29 -5.74 -3.81 -12.54
CA PHE A 29 -5.93 -3.68 -13.99
C PHE A 29 -5.02 -4.59 -14.82
N VAL A 30 -4.09 -5.31 -14.19
CA VAL A 30 -3.20 -6.26 -14.85
C VAL A 30 -3.40 -7.63 -14.21
N ASP A 31 -3.67 -8.63 -15.05
CA ASP A 31 -3.69 -10.04 -14.67
C ASP A 31 -2.59 -10.75 -15.44
N GLU A 32 -1.46 -10.95 -14.78
CA GLU A 32 -0.31 -11.65 -15.35
C GLU A 32 -0.60 -13.13 -15.64
N SER A 33 -1.51 -13.76 -14.88
CA SER A 33 -1.84 -15.18 -15.06
C SER A 33 -2.61 -15.45 -16.34
N THR A 34 -3.45 -14.49 -16.76
CA THR A 34 -4.19 -14.55 -18.02
C THR A 34 -3.54 -13.71 -19.12
N GLN A 35 -2.42 -13.03 -18.83
CA GLN A 35 -1.74 -12.09 -19.72
C GLN A 35 -2.69 -11.01 -20.27
N THR A 36 -3.58 -10.50 -19.42
CA THR A 36 -4.55 -9.47 -19.80
C THR A 36 -4.39 -8.19 -18.99
N CYS A 37 -4.86 -7.08 -19.56
CA CYS A 37 -5.01 -5.82 -18.84
C CYS A 37 -6.29 -5.08 -19.26
N ASP A 38 -6.82 -4.27 -18.35
CA ASP A 38 -8.01 -3.45 -18.55
C ASP A 38 -7.75 -2.02 -18.04
N PHE A 39 -7.18 -1.18 -18.90
CA PHE A 39 -7.01 0.25 -18.62
C PHE A 39 -8.11 1.12 -19.21
N GLU A 40 -8.88 0.61 -20.19
CA GLU A 40 -9.88 1.39 -20.92
C GLU A 40 -11.25 1.39 -20.23
N ASN A 41 -11.27 1.63 -18.92
CA ASN A 41 -12.47 1.71 -18.09
C ASN A 41 -12.56 3.04 -17.31
N GLN A 42 -13.76 3.34 -16.83
CA GLN A 42 -14.05 4.62 -16.17
C GLN A 42 -13.24 4.82 -14.88
N GLU A 43 -13.03 3.74 -14.11
CA GLU A 43 -12.27 3.83 -12.86
C GLU A 43 -10.81 4.22 -13.09
N PHE A 44 -10.18 3.70 -14.15
CA PHE A 44 -8.83 4.11 -14.53
C PHE A 44 -8.78 5.59 -14.98
N TYR A 45 -9.78 6.06 -15.74
CA TYR A 45 -9.85 7.48 -16.14
C TYR A 45 -10.03 8.41 -14.93
N ASP A 46 -10.88 8.00 -13.99
CA ASP A 46 -11.13 8.73 -12.75
C ASP A 46 -9.90 8.74 -11.85
N TYR A 47 -9.14 7.65 -11.81
CA TYR A 47 -7.86 7.57 -11.09
C TYR A 47 -6.83 8.58 -11.60
N LEU A 48 -6.59 8.64 -12.92
CA LEU A 48 -5.67 9.62 -13.49
C LEU A 48 -6.16 11.05 -13.21
N THR A 49 -7.45 11.28 -13.40
CA THR A 49 -8.08 12.60 -13.15
C THR A 49 -7.97 13.00 -11.68
N TRP A 50 -8.14 12.06 -10.75
CA TRP A 50 -7.97 12.27 -9.33
C TRP A 50 -6.54 12.68 -8.99
N CYS A 51 -5.54 11.96 -9.50
CA CYS A 51 -4.12 12.32 -9.31
C CYS A 51 -3.86 13.76 -9.78
N LYS A 52 -4.37 14.13 -10.96
CA LYS A 52 -4.18 15.48 -11.52
C LYS A 52 -4.92 16.58 -10.75
N THR A 53 -6.11 16.29 -10.25
CA THR A 53 -7.01 17.27 -9.64
C THR A 53 -6.66 17.55 -8.18
N TRP A 54 -6.23 16.52 -7.44
CA TRP A 54 -6.00 16.60 -6.01
C TRP A 54 -4.52 16.70 -5.62
N ALA A 55 -3.61 16.73 -6.60
CA ALA A 55 -2.18 16.91 -6.37
C ALA A 55 -1.82 18.24 -5.69
N GLY A 56 -0.73 18.19 -4.92
CA GLY A 56 0.01 19.36 -4.48
C GLY A 56 0.80 20.01 -5.62
N ASP A 57 1.32 21.21 -5.36
CA ASP A 57 2.08 22.01 -6.34
C ASP A 57 3.57 21.62 -6.45
N GLY A 58 4.01 20.59 -5.73
CA GLY A 58 5.39 20.12 -5.66
C GLY A 58 6.30 20.91 -4.74
N SER A 59 5.80 21.96 -4.06
CA SER A 59 6.61 22.72 -3.12
C SER A 59 6.88 21.92 -1.85
N ILE A 60 8.12 22.04 -1.33
CA ILE A 60 8.51 21.44 -0.05
C ILE A 60 8.32 22.49 1.03
N PRO A 61 7.34 22.33 1.95
CA PRO A 61 7.12 23.29 3.01
C PRO A 61 8.29 23.29 4.01
N PRO A 62 8.61 24.43 4.64
CA PRO A 62 9.72 24.54 5.59
C PRO A 62 9.44 23.90 6.97
N GLN A 63 8.20 23.46 7.20
CA GLN A 63 7.71 22.77 8.39
C GLN A 63 6.74 21.67 7.96
N ASP A 64 6.40 20.75 8.88
CA ASP A 64 5.40 19.71 8.62
C ASP A 64 4.05 20.36 8.28
N GLU A 65 3.63 20.22 7.02
CA GLU A 65 2.35 20.75 6.55
C GLU A 65 1.23 19.78 6.90
N GLN A 66 0.18 20.29 7.53
CA GLN A 66 -1.05 19.54 7.72
C GLN A 66 -1.85 19.52 6.41
N ALA A 67 -2.37 18.34 6.06
CA ALA A 67 -3.27 18.13 4.93
C ALA A 67 -4.49 17.31 5.38
N LEU A 68 -5.56 17.32 4.58
CA LEU A 68 -6.76 16.52 4.85
C LEU A 68 -6.47 15.02 4.81
N LEU A 69 -5.63 14.59 3.85
CA LEU A 69 -5.20 13.22 3.65
C LEU A 69 -3.68 13.18 3.64
N THR A 70 -3.10 12.17 4.30
CA THR A 70 -1.67 11.89 4.24
C THR A 70 -1.48 10.41 3.92
N HIS A 71 -0.61 10.11 2.96
CA HIS A 71 -0.23 8.74 2.68
C HIS A 71 0.51 8.15 3.89
N THR A 72 0.13 6.94 4.31
CA THR A 72 0.72 6.28 5.46
C THR A 72 0.75 4.77 5.25
N VAL A 73 1.67 4.09 5.93
CA VAL A 73 1.83 2.63 5.92
C VAL A 73 1.64 2.12 7.33
N ILE A 74 0.77 1.14 7.50
CA ILE A 74 0.60 0.43 8.78
C ILE A 74 1.58 -0.75 8.79
N SER A 75 2.73 -0.56 9.45
CA SER A 75 3.76 -1.60 9.56
C SER A 75 3.68 -2.43 10.83
N ASN A 76 2.91 -2.01 11.84
CA ASN A 76 2.72 -2.77 13.08
C ASN A 76 1.35 -2.51 13.70
N VAL A 77 0.93 -3.45 14.57
CA VAL A 77 -0.36 -3.40 15.26
C VAL A 77 -0.48 -2.16 16.15
N ALA A 78 0.58 -1.82 16.89
CA ALA A 78 0.59 -0.69 17.85
C ALA A 78 0.31 0.68 17.23
N ASN A 79 0.68 0.88 15.97
CA ASN A 79 0.49 2.14 15.22
C ASN A 79 -0.73 2.10 14.30
N ALA A 80 -1.52 1.03 14.34
CA ALA A 80 -2.62 0.82 13.39
C ALA A 80 -3.75 1.84 13.45
N VAL A 81 -3.85 2.66 14.52
CA VAL A 81 -4.96 3.64 14.69
C VAL A 81 -4.53 5.02 15.16
N THR A 82 -3.24 5.22 15.40
CA THR A 82 -2.69 6.49 15.86
C THR A 82 -1.38 6.75 15.17
N GLN A 83 -1.20 7.98 14.69
CA GLN A 83 0.13 8.48 14.35
C GLN A 83 0.70 9.19 15.58
N THR A 84 1.96 8.93 15.90
CA THR A 84 2.67 9.60 16.99
C THR A 84 3.72 10.53 16.41
N GLU A 85 3.50 11.84 16.57
CA GLU A 85 4.50 12.87 16.29
C GLU A 85 5.01 13.44 17.62
N GLY A 86 6.26 13.14 17.95
CA GLY A 86 6.83 13.55 19.24
C GLY A 86 6.12 12.91 20.44
N THR A 87 5.32 13.70 21.17
CA THR A 87 4.54 13.24 22.35
C THR A 87 3.04 13.24 22.13
N GLU A 88 2.57 13.73 20.98
CA GLU A 88 1.14 13.81 20.69
C GLU A 88 0.70 12.58 19.89
N GLU A 89 -0.41 11.99 20.33
CA GLU A 89 -1.07 10.91 19.60
C GLU A 89 -2.30 11.47 18.90
N THR A 90 -2.31 11.35 17.57
CA THR A 90 -3.44 11.79 16.75
C THR A 90 -4.22 10.55 16.31
N PRO A 91 -5.52 10.44 16.67
CA PRO A 91 -6.38 9.38 16.17
C PRO A 91 -6.47 9.47 14.64
N MET A 92 -6.25 8.34 13.96
CA MET A 92 -6.31 8.25 12.51
C MET A 92 -7.56 7.51 12.04
N THR A 93 -8.06 7.91 10.87
CA THR A 93 -9.04 7.15 10.09
C THR A 93 -8.42 6.82 8.75
N TYR A 94 -8.33 5.53 8.45
CA TYR A 94 -7.77 5.05 7.18
C TYR A 94 -8.93 4.87 6.20
N VAL A 95 -8.90 5.67 5.13
CA VAL A 95 -9.99 5.73 4.15
C VAL A 95 -9.68 4.98 2.85
N GLY A 96 -8.44 4.51 2.68
CA GLY A 96 -7.97 3.83 1.48
C GLY A 96 -7.82 4.75 0.27
N PHE A 97 -7.36 4.17 -0.83
CA PHE A 97 -7.31 4.79 -2.15
C PHE A 97 -8.71 4.90 -2.76
N PRO A 98 -8.96 5.88 -3.64
CA PRO A 98 -10.26 6.06 -4.27
C PRO A 98 -10.57 4.92 -5.25
N VAL A 99 -11.62 4.15 -4.98
CA VAL A 99 -12.08 3.04 -5.84
C VAL A 99 -13.58 3.14 -6.09
N GLU A 100 -14.06 2.53 -7.17
CA GLU A 100 -15.49 2.58 -7.52
C GLU A 100 -16.35 1.92 -6.42
N THR A 101 -15.93 0.76 -5.92
CA THR A 101 -16.59 0.05 -4.81
C THR A 101 -15.59 -0.68 -3.93
N GLY A 102 -15.89 -0.81 -2.64
CA GLY A 102 -15.08 -1.55 -1.69
C GLY A 102 -13.95 -0.72 -1.09
N TYR A 103 -12.75 -1.28 -1.05
CA TYR A 103 -11.63 -0.78 -0.24
C TYR A 103 -10.37 -0.60 -1.08
N GLY A 104 -9.78 0.60 -1.01
CA GLY A 104 -8.52 0.92 -1.67
C GLY A 104 -7.30 0.69 -0.78
N HIS A 105 -7.20 -0.46 -0.11
CA HIS A 105 -6.02 -0.79 0.69
C HIS A 105 -5.14 -1.78 -0.06
N LEU A 106 -3.82 -1.64 0.12
CA LEU A 106 -2.83 -2.50 -0.49
C LEU A 106 -2.02 -3.20 0.62
N LEU A 107 -1.93 -4.52 0.54
CA LEU A 107 -1.00 -5.29 1.35
C LEU A 107 0.36 -5.34 0.64
N HIS A 108 1.39 -4.81 1.29
CA HIS A 108 2.77 -4.92 0.82
C HIS A 108 3.48 -6.05 1.56
N ILE A 109 4.00 -7.03 0.83
CA ILE A 109 4.75 -8.14 1.42
C ILE A 109 6.22 -7.73 1.52
N SER A 110 6.76 -7.66 2.74
CA SER A 110 8.15 -7.25 2.98
C SER A 110 9.16 -8.36 2.71
N ALA A 111 8.75 -9.62 2.86
CA ALA A 111 9.60 -10.79 2.65
C ALA A 111 8.78 -11.98 2.19
N GLU A 112 9.28 -12.67 1.16
CA GLU A 112 8.72 -13.91 0.63
C GLU A 112 9.77 -15.01 0.65
N ILE A 113 9.31 -16.25 0.87
CA ILE A 113 10.16 -17.43 0.82
C ILE A 113 9.62 -18.36 -0.27
N GLY A 114 10.33 -18.40 -1.40
CA GLY A 114 10.04 -19.31 -2.50
C GLY A 114 10.79 -20.63 -2.38
N ILE A 115 10.16 -21.72 -2.80
CA ILE A 115 10.75 -23.05 -2.86
C ILE A 115 10.70 -23.53 -4.31
N SER A 116 11.83 -24.02 -4.81
CA SER A 116 11.86 -24.69 -6.09
C SER A 116 11.06 -25.99 -6.04
N ASN A 117 10.18 -26.17 -7.02
CA ASN A 117 9.45 -27.42 -7.22
C ASN A 117 10.39 -28.61 -7.58
N GLU A 118 11.64 -28.31 -7.95
CA GLU A 118 12.68 -29.29 -8.30
C GLU A 118 13.68 -29.54 -7.15
N THR A 119 13.30 -29.28 -5.90
CA THR A 119 14.20 -29.48 -4.75
C THR A 119 14.60 -30.96 -4.58
N ASP A 120 15.90 -31.23 -4.53
CA ASP A 120 16.46 -32.54 -4.19
C ASP A 120 16.42 -32.84 -2.67
N CYS A 121 16.00 -31.87 -1.86
CA CYS A 121 15.94 -32.01 -0.39
C CYS A 121 14.60 -31.56 0.21
N PRO A 122 13.47 -32.24 -0.10
CA PRO A 122 12.14 -31.85 0.41
C PRO A 122 12.08 -31.73 1.94
N ALA A 123 12.70 -32.66 2.67
CA ALA A 123 12.71 -32.63 4.13
C ALA A 123 13.50 -31.44 4.70
N GLY A 124 14.59 -31.04 4.05
CA GLY A 124 15.37 -29.87 4.45
C GLY A 124 14.61 -28.57 4.19
N THR A 125 13.91 -28.52 3.06
CA THR A 125 13.02 -27.41 2.70
C THR A 125 11.88 -27.25 3.72
N GLU A 126 11.20 -28.33 4.08
CA GLU A 126 10.14 -28.32 5.08
C GLU A 126 10.68 -27.85 6.44
N ALA A 127 11.80 -28.41 6.90
CA ALA A 127 12.43 -28.00 8.15
C ALA A 127 12.83 -26.51 8.16
N PHE A 128 13.29 -25.98 7.01
CA PHE A 128 13.62 -24.56 6.88
C PHE A 128 12.38 -23.67 6.95
N LEU A 129 11.28 -24.03 6.28
CA LEU A 129 10.01 -23.30 6.40
C LEU A 129 9.50 -23.29 7.83
N THR A 130 9.49 -24.45 8.49
CA THR A 130 9.09 -24.55 9.90
C THR A 130 9.93 -23.62 10.76
N TYR A 131 11.26 -23.67 10.62
CA TYR A 131 12.18 -22.77 11.32
C TYR A 131 11.83 -21.29 11.07
N CYS A 132 11.60 -20.90 9.81
CA CYS A 132 11.18 -19.55 9.48
C CYS A 132 9.88 -19.20 10.20
N THR A 133 8.81 -20.00 10.06
CA THR A 133 7.53 -19.67 10.70
C THR A 133 7.59 -19.64 12.23
N GLU A 134 8.37 -20.51 12.86
CA GLU A 134 8.48 -20.60 14.33
C GLU A 134 9.36 -19.50 14.94
N HIS A 135 10.34 -18.99 14.19
CA HIS A 135 11.31 -18.04 14.71
C HIS A 135 11.24 -16.64 14.10
N TYR A 136 10.55 -16.45 12.98
CA TYR A 136 10.49 -15.16 12.30
C TYR A 136 9.85 -14.07 13.16
N ALA A 137 8.80 -14.38 13.92
CA ALA A 137 8.18 -13.42 14.84
C ALA A 137 9.16 -12.88 15.90
N ALA A 138 10.16 -13.67 16.30
CA ALA A 138 11.19 -13.24 17.24
C ALA A 138 12.31 -12.40 16.59
N LEU A 139 12.48 -12.51 15.27
CA LEU A 139 13.50 -11.81 14.48
C LEU A 139 12.96 -10.49 13.90
N ALA A 140 11.68 -10.47 13.51
CA ALA A 140 10.98 -9.33 12.92
C ALA A 140 10.24 -8.55 14.02
N CYS A 141 10.96 -7.85 14.89
CA CYS A 141 10.34 -7.16 16.05
C CYS A 141 9.49 -5.93 15.69
N ARG A 142 9.13 -5.70 14.41
CA ARG A 142 8.51 -4.45 13.94
C ARG A 142 7.47 -4.57 12.83
N ASP A 143 7.27 -5.76 12.25
CA ASP A 143 6.33 -5.96 11.15
C ASP A 143 5.04 -6.66 11.64
N ILE A 144 3.94 -6.54 10.89
CA ILE A 144 2.72 -7.33 11.14
C ILE A 144 3.03 -8.82 10.91
N PRO A 145 2.83 -9.71 11.90
CA PRO A 145 3.11 -11.12 11.73
C PRO A 145 2.25 -11.78 10.64
N ALA A 146 2.87 -12.56 9.76
CA ALA A 146 2.17 -13.33 8.74
C ALA A 146 1.44 -14.57 9.33
N VAL A 147 1.90 -15.08 10.47
CA VAL A 147 1.29 -16.21 11.17
C VAL A 147 0.15 -15.72 12.06
N ALA A 148 -1.06 -16.24 11.86
CA ALA A 148 -2.26 -15.79 12.56
C ALA A 148 -2.13 -15.87 14.09
N ALA A 149 -1.54 -16.95 14.62
CA ALA A 149 -1.35 -17.09 16.07
C ALA A 149 -0.41 -16.02 16.66
N ASP A 150 0.65 -15.64 15.92
CA ASP A 150 1.58 -14.60 16.34
C ASP A 150 0.96 -13.20 16.23
N LEU A 151 0.11 -12.98 15.22
CA LEU A 151 -0.66 -11.76 15.07
C LEU A 151 -1.65 -11.56 16.23
N GLU A 152 -2.41 -12.60 16.59
CA GLU A 152 -3.32 -12.54 17.74
C GLU A 152 -2.55 -12.33 19.05
N ALA A 153 -1.39 -12.98 19.22
CA ALA A 153 -0.53 -12.73 20.37
C ALA A 153 -0.04 -11.28 20.45
N GLU A 154 0.29 -10.65 19.32
CA GLU A 154 0.67 -9.23 19.28
C GLU A 154 -0.51 -8.29 19.58
N ILE A 155 -1.72 -8.62 19.08
CA ILE A 155 -2.94 -7.90 19.43
C ILE A 155 -3.19 -7.96 20.95
N ASP A 156 -3.05 -9.14 21.56
CA ASP A 156 -3.19 -9.32 23.01
C ASP A 156 -2.13 -8.52 23.80
N ARG A 157 -0.87 -8.49 23.31
CA ARG A 157 0.18 -7.66 23.91
C ARG A 157 -0.16 -6.17 23.86
N CYS A 158 -0.66 -5.69 22.72
CA CYS A 158 -1.11 -4.30 22.55
C CYS A 158 -2.28 -3.97 23.49
N ALA A 159 -3.25 -4.88 23.64
CA ALA A 159 -4.37 -4.71 24.57
C ALA A 159 -3.92 -4.62 26.04
N GLN A 160 -2.85 -5.33 26.39
CA GLN A 160 -2.29 -5.37 27.74
C GLN A 160 -1.21 -4.30 28.01
N GLY A 161 -0.89 -3.44 27.02
CA GLY A 161 0.16 -2.43 27.16
C GLY A 161 1.58 -2.99 27.20
N GLN A 162 1.77 -4.20 26.70
CA GLN A 162 3.06 -4.89 26.67
C GLN A 162 3.89 -4.55 25.42
N THR A 163 3.29 -3.85 24.45
CA THR A 163 3.98 -3.36 23.26
C THR A 163 4.55 -1.95 23.51
N MET A 164 5.72 -1.69 22.93
CA MET A 164 6.42 -0.42 23.04
C MET A 164 6.45 0.29 21.68
N ASP A 165 6.23 1.60 21.67
CA ASP A 165 6.42 2.43 20.47
C ASP A 165 7.92 2.60 20.13
N PHE A 166 8.20 3.31 19.03
CA PHE A 166 9.58 3.60 18.59
C PHE A 166 10.43 4.34 19.64
N TYR A 167 9.77 5.08 20.54
CA TYR A 167 10.41 5.83 21.62
C TYR A 167 10.52 5.04 22.93
N GLY A 168 10.14 3.76 22.93
CA GLY A 168 10.14 2.93 24.12
C GLY A 168 9.05 3.30 25.12
N ARG A 169 7.89 3.76 24.65
CA ARG A 169 6.72 4.04 25.50
C ARG A 169 5.71 2.91 25.37
N SER A 170 5.12 2.50 26.48
CA SER A 170 4.04 1.51 26.47
C SER A 170 2.86 2.05 25.66
N LYS A 171 2.43 1.28 24.67
CA LYS A 171 1.28 1.57 23.83
C LYS A 171 0.15 0.61 24.19
N VAL A 172 -0.98 1.18 24.62
CA VAL A 172 -2.20 0.43 24.92
C VAL A 172 -3.23 0.76 23.85
N LEU A 173 -3.74 -0.27 23.17
CA LEU A 173 -4.87 -0.13 22.25
C LEU A 173 -6.16 -0.59 22.93
N ASN A 174 -7.22 0.20 22.82
CA ASN A 174 -8.55 -0.18 23.31
C ASN A 174 -9.27 -1.08 22.30
N GLU A 175 -10.42 -1.63 22.69
CA GLU A 175 -11.21 -2.53 21.84
C GLU A 175 -11.58 -1.88 20.49
N ASP A 176 -12.05 -0.63 20.49
CA ASP A 176 -12.38 0.11 19.27
C ASP A 176 -11.20 0.21 18.29
N ALA A 177 -9.99 0.43 18.81
CA ALA A 177 -8.77 0.50 18.02
C ALA A 177 -8.41 -0.86 17.39
N LEU A 178 -8.51 -1.91 18.18
CA LEU A 178 -8.23 -3.27 17.74
C LEU A 178 -9.23 -3.75 16.70
N ASP A 179 -10.51 -3.39 16.87
CA ASP A 179 -11.56 -3.72 15.89
C ASP A 179 -11.36 -2.99 14.57
N LYS A 180 -10.95 -1.72 14.58
CA LYS A 180 -10.54 -1.01 13.37
C LYS A 180 -9.37 -1.68 12.66
N PHE A 181 -8.35 -2.12 13.41
CA PHE A 181 -7.22 -2.84 12.83
C PHE A 181 -7.65 -4.17 12.20
N ARG A 182 -8.46 -4.97 12.90
CA ARG A 182 -9.02 -6.23 12.35
C ARG A 182 -9.87 -5.99 11.12
N GLN A 183 -10.66 -4.92 11.12
CA GLN A 183 -11.46 -4.52 9.97
C GLN A 183 -10.57 -4.18 8.77
N LEU A 184 -9.52 -3.37 8.96
CA LEU A 184 -8.56 -3.04 7.90
C LEU A 184 -7.90 -4.29 7.32
N LEU A 185 -7.46 -5.22 8.15
CA LEU A 185 -6.88 -6.49 7.70
C LEU A 185 -7.88 -7.32 6.88
N LYS A 186 -9.14 -7.40 7.33
CA LYS A 186 -10.20 -8.18 6.65
C LYS A 186 -10.61 -7.56 5.31
N GLU A 187 -10.58 -6.23 5.22
CA GLU A 187 -11.04 -5.47 4.06
C GLU A 187 -9.93 -5.26 3.01
N THR A 188 -8.67 -5.44 3.39
CA THR A 188 -7.53 -5.37 2.46
C THR A 188 -7.46 -6.65 1.63
N THR A 189 -7.83 -6.55 0.34
CA THR A 189 -7.89 -7.70 -0.57
C THR A 189 -6.89 -7.66 -1.72
N VAL A 190 -6.19 -6.53 -1.90
CA VAL A 190 -5.20 -6.36 -2.96
C VAL A 190 -3.81 -6.53 -2.37
N VAL A 191 -3.01 -7.39 -2.98
CA VAL A 191 -1.60 -7.58 -2.66
C VAL A 191 -0.77 -6.86 -3.72
N ALA A 192 0.25 -6.11 -3.30
CA ALA A 192 1.16 -5.44 -4.21
C ALA A 192 1.91 -6.47 -5.07
N GLY A 193 1.67 -6.47 -6.37
CA GLY A 193 2.29 -7.43 -7.30
C GLY A 193 2.93 -6.82 -8.54
N ALA A 194 3.01 -5.49 -8.66
CA ALA A 194 3.46 -4.85 -9.90
C ALA A 194 4.99 -4.81 -10.04
N ASP A 195 5.49 -5.36 -11.15
CA ASP A 195 6.89 -5.25 -11.57
C ASP A 195 7.29 -3.79 -11.91
N GLU A 196 8.58 -3.48 -11.74
CA GLU A 196 9.20 -2.17 -12.04
C GLU A 196 8.94 -1.72 -13.48
N ALA A 197 8.89 -2.65 -14.44
CA ALA A 197 8.58 -2.34 -15.82
C ALA A 197 7.16 -1.77 -15.99
N LEU A 198 6.17 -2.36 -15.32
CA LEU A 198 4.78 -1.89 -15.34
C LEU A 198 4.64 -0.53 -14.65
N LEU A 199 5.33 -0.34 -13.51
CA LEU A 199 5.38 0.93 -12.80
C LEU A 199 5.97 2.04 -13.68
N SER A 200 7.07 1.77 -14.38
CA SER A 200 7.70 2.71 -15.30
C SER A 200 6.77 3.05 -16.47
N MET A 201 6.14 2.05 -17.09
CA MET A 201 5.20 2.28 -18.20
C MET A 201 4.02 3.16 -17.78
N MET A 202 3.44 2.92 -16.60
CA MET A 202 2.37 3.75 -16.04
C MET A 202 2.85 5.20 -15.84
N GLY A 203 4.01 5.38 -15.20
CA GLY A 203 4.59 6.70 -14.95
C GLY A 203 4.86 7.49 -16.24
N ASP A 204 5.50 6.84 -17.22
CA ASP A 204 5.85 7.44 -18.51
C ASP A 204 4.62 7.95 -19.26
N GLU A 205 3.56 7.13 -19.35
CA GLU A 205 2.37 7.51 -20.10
C GLU A 205 1.50 8.52 -19.35
N ALA A 206 1.37 8.38 -18.03
CA ALA A 206 0.61 9.32 -17.21
C ALA A 206 1.23 10.73 -17.18
N ALA A 207 2.55 10.84 -17.30
CA ALA A 207 3.23 12.14 -17.35
C ALA A 207 2.70 13.04 -18.49
N TYR A 208 2.43 12.46 -19.67
CA TYR A 208 1.84 13.19 -20.80
C TYR A 208 0.40 13.66 -20.51
N PHE A 209 -0.38 12.86 -19.78
CA PHE A 209 -1.71 13.27 -19.32
C PHE A 209 -1.63 14.42 -18.30
N PHE A 210 -0.70 14.34 -17.34
CA PHE A 210 -0.50 15.38 -16.33
C PHE A 210 -0.04 16.71 -16.98
N ALA A 211 0.85 16.63 -17.97
CA ALA A 211 1.25 17.77 -18.80
C ALA A 211 0.12 18.35 -19.69
N GLY A 212 -0.99 17.63 -19.85
CA GLY A 212 -2.12 18.03 -20.68
C GLY A 212 -1.93 17.76 -22.17
N GLU A 213 -0.96 16.93 -22.54
CA GLU A 213 -0.67 16.53 -23.92
C GLU A 213 -1.57 15.40 -24.42
N LYS A 214 -2.07 14.57 -23.50
CA LYS A 214 -3.00 13.46 -23.77
C LYS A 214 -4.24 13.57 -22.88
N THR A 215 -5.33 12.99 -23.35
CA THR A 215 -6.51 12.67 -22.53
C THR A 215 -6.29 11.40 -21.71
N ALA A 216 -7.15 11.16 -20.70
CA ALA A 216 -7.08 9.94 -19.90
C ALA A 216 -7.34 8.70 -20.77
N GLN A 217 -8.26 8.81 -21.73
CA GLN A 217 -8.61 7.75 -22.68
C GLN A 217 -7.46 7.43 -23.65
N GLU A 218 -6.77 8.45 -24.19
CA GLU A 218 -5.60 8.22 -25.04
C GLU A 218 -4.46 7.56 -24.26
N THR A 219 -4.25 7.99 -23.01
CA THR A 219 -3.24 7.40 -22.11
C THR A 219 -3.54 5.93 -21.82
N ALA A 220 -4.80 5.62 -21.51
CA ALA A 220 -5.26 4.26 -21.29
C ALA A 220 -5.11 3.37 -22.51
N ALA A 221 -5.47 3.87 -23.71
CA ALA A 221 -5.33 3.11 -24.96
C ALA A 221 -3.85 2.75 -25.24
N ILE A 222 -2.93 3.69 -24.99
CA ILE A 222 -1.50 3.43 -25.15
C ILE A 222 -1.00 2.42 -24.11
N LEU A 223 -1.43 2.56 -22.85
CA LEU A 223 -1.07 1.61 -21.79
C LEU A 223 -1.59 0.20 -22.09
N ARG A 224 -2.84 0.07 -22.54
CA ARG A 224 -3.45 -1.19 -22.99
C ARG A 224 -2.63 -1.86 -24.08
N ASP A 225 -2.13 -1.10 -25.05
CA ASP A 225 -1.26 -1.63 -26.11
C ASP A 225 0.15 -2.01 -25.59
N ARG A 226 0.81 -1.13 -24.83
CA ARG A 226 2.18 -1.33 -24.32
C ARG A 226 2.25 -2.47 -23.30
N VAL A 227 1.36 -2.46 -22.31
CA VAL A 227 1.29 -3.49 -21.28
C VAL A 227 0.80 -4.80 -21.88
N GLY A 228 -0.18 -4.78 -22.78
CA GLY A 228 -0.61 -5.98 -23.49
C GLY A 228 0.54 -6.66 -24.25
N LEU A 229 1.37 -5.87 -24.95
CA LEU A 229 2.57 -6.40 -25.61
C LEU A 229 3.57 -6.96 -24.59
N TYR A 230 3.84 -6.24 -23.50
CA TYR A 230 4.74 -6.70 -22.44
C TYR A 230 4.31 -8.04 -21.87
N LEU A 231 3.03 -8.20 -21.53
CA LEU A 231 2.50 -9.45 -20.97
C LEU A 231 2.66 -10.63 -21.94
N MET A 232 2.49 -10.41 -23.25
CA MET A 232 2.70 -11.44 -24.28
C MET A 232 4.17 -11.87 -24.38
N GLU A 233 5.12 -11.00 -24.05
CA GLU A 233 6.55 -11.32 -24.08
C GLU A 233 7.01 -12.09 -22.83
N GLN A 234 6.26 -12.00 -21.72
CA GLN A 234 6.59 -12.64 -20.43
C GLN A 234 6.04 -14.07 -20.25
N GLY A 235 5.11 -14.54 -21.10
CA GLY A 235 4.58 -15.92 -21.02
C GLY A 235 5.02 -16.81 -22.17
#